data_AF-A0A7J2HQG9-F1
#
_entry.id   AF-A0A7J2HQG9-F1
#
_cell.length_a   1.000
_cell.length_b   1.000
_cell.length_c   1.000
_cell.angle_alpha   90.00
_cell.angle_beta   90.00
_cell.angle_gamma   90.00
#
_symmetry.space_group_name_H-M   'P 1'
#
loop_
_entity.id
_entity.type
_entity.pdbx_description
1 polymer ?
#
loop_
_entity_poly.entity_id
_entity_poly.type
_entity_poly.pdbx_seq_one_letter_code
_entity_poly.pdbx_strand_id
1 'polypeptide(L)' 'MSTDYKYAIPVRTTDKRIKIPKEIKEQLKELRLYSRVKKMKSDVVDCPVKGKEVPFFECFLCKNFIRRVRGVVYCRGEEL' A
#
# COMPACT_ATOMS: atom_id res chain seq x y z
N MET A 1 -19.01 -7.07 -16.33
CA MET A 1 -18.48 -6.55 -15.05
C MET A 1 -17.02 -6.97 -14.96
N SER A 2 -16.11 -6.14 -15.47
CA SER A 2 -14.68 -6.49 -15.50
C SER A 2 -14.08 -6.19 -14.13
N THR A 3 -13.85 -7.24 -13.36
CA THR A 3 -13.16 -7.15 -12.09
C THR A 3 -11.69 -6.82 -12.40
N ASP A 4 -11.34 -5.53 -12.41
CA ASP A 4 -9.99 -5.01 -12.74
C ASP A 4 -8.88 -5.44 -11.76
N TYR A 5 -9.21 -6.29 -10.77
CA TYR A 5 -8.32 -6.72 -9.70
C TYR A 5 -8.16 -8.23 -9.69
N LYS A 6 -6.93 -8.68 -9.45
CA LYS A 6 -6.54 -10.09 -9.39
C LYS A 6 -6.39 -10.56 -7.94
N TYR A 7 -6.02 -9.66 -7.04
CA TYR A 7 -5.86 -9.95 -5.61
C TYR A 7 -6.67 -8.98 -4.74
N ALA A 8 -7.29 -9.53 -3.69
CA ALA A 8 -7.96 -8.79 -2.63
C ALA A 8 -7.22 -9.06 -1.31
N ILE A 9 -6.47 -8.07 -0.84
CA ILE A 9 -5.51 -8.22 0.25
C ILE A 9 -6.03 -7.46 1.48
N PRO A 10 -6.27 -8.13 2.62
CA PRO A 10 -6.68 -7.45 3.83
C PRO A 10 -5.54 -6.60 4.40
N VAL A 11 -5.86 -5.37 4.80
CA VAL A 11 -4.92 -4.50 5.54
C VAL A 11 -4.92 -4.94 6.99
N ARG A 12 -3.72 -5.19 7.51
CA ARG A 12 -3.49 -5.45 8.94
C ARG A 12 -2.84 -4.21 9.54
N THR A 13 -3.17 -3.90 10.79
CA THR A 13 -2.55 -2.78 11.50
C THR A 13 -1.61 -3.37 12.55
N THR A 14 -0.33 -3.02 12.47
CA THR A 14 0.73 -3.41 13.41
C THR A 14 1.14 -2.23 14.27
N ASP A 15 1.56 -2.49 15.50
CA ASP A 15 2.05 -1.47 16.42
C ASP A 15 3.41 -0.89 15.98
N LYS A 16 4.09 -1.57 15.05
CA LYS A 16 5.40 -1.16 14.53
C LYS A 16 5.24 -0.03 13.51
N ARG A 17 5.68 1.17 13.87
CA ARG A 17 5.80 2.30 12.92
C ARG A 17 6.94 2.03 11.94
N ILE A 18 6.62 1.78 10.69
CA ILE A 18 7.63 1.53 9.66
C ILE A 18 8.31 2.85 9.27
N LYS A 19 9.65 2.83 9.20
CA LYS A 19 10.45 3.95 8.69
C LYS A 19 10.23 4.08 7.18
N ILE A 20 9.78 5.25 6.75
CA ILE A 20 9.68 5.60 5.33
C ILE A 20 11.06 6.10 4.89
N PRO A 21 11.68 5.51 3.84
CA PRO A 21 12.94 6.00 3.29
C PRO A 21 12.79 7.44 2.77
N LYS A 22 13.88 8.22 2.79
CA LYS A 22 13.85 9.66 2.46
C LYS A 22 13.30 9.94 1.06
N GLU A 23 13.67 9.12 0.08
CA GLU A 23 13.26 9.25 -1.31
C GLU A 23 11.73 9.16 -1.47
N ILE A 24 11.13 8.13 -0.88
CA ILE A 24 9.66 7.97 -0.85
C ILE A 24 8.99 9.09 -0.06
N LYS A 25 9.63 9.57 1.01
CA LYS A 25 9.11 10.67 1.82
C LYS A 25 9.01 11.98 1.03
N GLU A 26 9.96 12.26 0.12
CA GLU A 26 9.90 13.41 -0.76
C GLU A 26 8.81 13.27 -1.81
N GLN A 27 8.71 12.11 -2.50
CA GLN A 27 7.61 11.85 -3.44
C GLN A 27 6.24 12.00 -2.78
N LEU A 28 6.07 11.47 -1.56
CA LEU A 28 4.82 11.60 -0.81
C LEU A 28 4.51 13.04 -0.39
N LYS A 29 5.54 13.87 -0.16
CA LYS A 29 5.36 15.30 0.14
C LYS A 29 4.93 16.06 -1.10
N GLU A 30 5.56 15.78 -2.24
CA GLU A 30 5.21 16.38 -3.53
C GLU A 30 3.76 16.06 -3.91
N LEU A 31 3.35 14.80 -3.75
CA LEU A 31 1.97 14.35 -3.95
C LEU A 31 0.99 14.85 -2.87
N ARG A 32 1.45 15.59 -1.85
CA ARG A 32 0.67 16.04 -0.67
C ARG A 32 -0.01 14.91 0.12
N LEU A 33 0.45 13.67 -0.06
CA LEU A 33 -0.10 12.48 0.59
C LEU A 33 0.66 12.10 1.87
N TYR A 34 1.80 12.76 2.14
CA TYR A 34 2.64 12.51 3.33
C TYR A 34 1.85 12.55 4.64
N SER A 35 0.95 13.51 4.83
CA SER A 35 0.14 13.62 6.06
C SER A 35 -0.85 12.48 6.23
N ARG A 36 -1.40 11.93 5.13
CA ARG A 36 -2.28 10.75 5.15
C ARG A 36 -1.49 9.47 5.42
N VAL A 37 -0.38 9.29 4.70
CA VAL A 37 0.49 8.12 4.87
C VAL A 37 1.10 8.07 6.27
N LYS A 38 1.40 9.22 6.89
CA LYS A 38 1.92 9.27 8.26
C LYS A 38 0.99 8.60 9.27
N LYS A 39 -0.33 8.66 9.06
CA LYS A 39 -1.34 7.99 9.91
C LYS A 39 -1.45 6.49 9.61
N MET A 40 -1.05 6.06 8.42
CA MET A 40 -1.10 4.66 7.94
C MET A 40 0.25 3.95 8.03
N LYS A 41 1.23 4.48 8.78
CA LYS A 41 2.55 3.85 8.97
C LYS A 41 2.50 2.52 9.74
N SER A 42 1.40 2.31 10.44
CA SER A 42 1.08 1.09 11.17
C SER A 42 0.31 0.10 10.28
N ASP A 43 -0.18 0.51 9.10
CA ASP A 43 -0.89 -0.39 8.21
C ASP A 43 0.13 -1.18 7.36
N VAL A 44 -0.02 -2.49 7.36
CA VAL A 44 0.74 -3.47 6.57
C VAL A 44 -0.19 -4.31 5.73
N VAL A 45 0.31 -4.79 4.60
CA VAL A 45 -0.39 -5.65 3.66
C VAL A 45 0.52 -6.80 3.27
N ASP A 46 -0.03 -7.99 3.15
CA ASP A 46 0.71 -9.13 2.64
C ASP A 46 0.72 -9.07 1.11
N CYS A 47 1.88 -8.75 0.52
CA CYS A 47 1.96 -8.55 -0.92
C CYS A 47 2.14 -9.90 -1.63
N PRO A 48 1.15 -10.37 -2.42
CA PRO A 48 1.26 -11.65 -3.12
C PRO A 48 2.33 -11.61 -4.23
N VAL A 49 2.63 -10.42 -4.76
CA VAL A 49 3.65 -10.24 -5.81
C VAL A 49 5.07 -10.31 -5.24
N LYS A 50 5.30 -9.72 -4.07
CA LYS A 50 6.62 -9.75 -3.40
C LYS A 50 6.80 -10.93 -2.44
N GLY A 51 5.72 -11.69 -2.15
CA GLY A 51 5.72 -12.82 -1.22
C GLY A 51 6.08 -12.46 0.22
N LYS A 52 5.87 -11.20 0.63
CA LYS A 52 6.22 -10.71 1.96
C LYS A 52 5.27 -9.63 2.45
N GLU A 53 5.22 -9.47 3.77
CA GLU A 53 4.55 -8.33 4.40
C GLU A 53 5.28 -7.04 4.04
N VAL A 54 4.53 -6.10 3.46
CA VAL A 54 5.01 -4.77 3.11
C VAL A 54 4.13 -3.71 3.73
N PRO A 55 4.65 -2.49 3.94
CA PRO A 55 3.85 -1.39 4.46
C PRO A 55 2.77 -0.99 3.44
N PHE A 56 1.58 -0.60 3.92
CA PHE A 56 0.49 -0.17 3.05
C PHE A 56 0.89 1.00 2.14
N PHE A 57 1.78 1.89 2.60
CA PHE A 57 2.25 3.02 1.79
C PHE A 57 3.05 2.60 0.55
N GLU A 58 3.78 1.49 0.60
CA GLU A 58 4.44 0.95 -0.60
C GLU A 58 3.40 0.44 -1.60
N CYS A 59 2.34 -0.19 -1.10
CA CYS A 59 1.25 -0.64 -1.95
C CYS A 59 0.53 0.56 -2.58
N PHE A 60 0.27 1.62 -1.80
CA PHE A 60 -0.36 2.85 -2.29
C PHE A 60 0.42 3.56 -3.41
N LEU A 61 1.75 3.42 -3.44
CA LEU A 61 2.62 3.96 -4.50
C LEU A 61 2.82 2.98 -5.67
N CYS A 62 2.32 1.76 -5.56
CA CYS A 62 2.48 0.74 -6.58
C CYS A 62 1.52 0.99 -7.76
N LYS A 63 1.98 0.77 -8.99
CA LYS A 63 1.13 0.82 -10.20
C LYS A 63 -0.02 -0.19 -10.16
N ASN A 64 0.17 -1.28 -9.41
CA ASN A 64 -0.83 -2.33 -9.23
C ASN A 64 -1.95 -1.96 -8.26
N PHE A 65 -1.84 -0.86 -7.51
CA PHE A 65 -2.87 -0.45 -6.58
C PHE A 65 -4.06 0.14 -7.31
N ILE A 66 -5.25 -0.40 -7.04
CA ILE A 66 -6.50 0.07 -7.65
C ILE A 66 -7.26 0.92 -6.64
N ARG A 67 -7.58 0.33 -5.48
CA ARG A 67 -8.37 0.98 -4.42
C ARG A 67 -8.31 0.20 -3.11
N ARG A 68 -8.62 0.89 -2.00
CA ARG A 68 -8.88 0.29 -0.69
C ARG A 68 -10.36 0.45 -0.36
N VAL A 69 -11.09 -0.63 -0.13
CA VAL A 69 -12.51 -0.61 0.28
C VAL A 69 -12.69 -1.49 1.51
N ARG A 70 -13.28 -0.94 2.58
CA ARG A 70 -13.56 -1.64 3.86
C ARG A 70 -12.33 -2.39 4.44
N GLY A 71 -11.14 -1.80 4.34
CA GLY A 71 -9.91 -2.43 4.86
C GLY A 71 -9.31 -3.51 3.95
N VAL A 72 -9.82 -3.68 2.73
CA VAL A 72 -9.25 -4.59 1.73
C VAL A 72 -8.67 -3.78 0.57
N VAL A 73 -7.44 -4.08 0.20
CA VAL A 73 -6.74 -3.52 -0.95
C VAL A 73 -6.96 -4.41 -2.16
N TYR A 74 -7.43 -3.79 -3.23
CA TYR A 74 -7.60 -4.43 -4.52
C TYR A 74 -6.37 -4.13 -5.36
N CYS A 75 -5.69 -5.20 -5.78
CA CYS A 75 -4.44 -5.17 -6.52
C CYS A 75 -4.61 -5.83 -7.89
N ARG A 76 -4.07 -5.20 -8.94
CA ARG A 76 -4.06 -5.75 -10.31
C ARG A 76 -3.25 -7.03 -10.44
N GLY A 77 -2.22 -7.20 -9.62
CA GLY A 77 -1.40 -8.41 -9.63
C GLY A 77 -0.61 -8.60 -10.92
N GLU A 78 -0.25 -7.52 -11.60
CA GLU A 78 0.72 -7.58 -12.70
C GLU A 78 2.13 -7.70 -12.11
N GLU A 79 3.00 -8.47 -12.77
CA GLU A 79 4.40 -8.61 -12.38
C GLU A 79 5.11 -7.25 -12.54
N LEU A 80 5.92 -6.91 -11.52
CA LEU A 80 6.48 -5.57 -11.30
C LEU A 80 7.86 -5.45 -11.94
#